data_AF-A0A7Z0WFG1-F1
#
_entry.id   AF-A0A7Z0WFG1-F1
#
_cell.length_a   1.000
_cell.length_b   1.000
_cell.length_c   1.000
_cell.angle_alpha   90.00
_cell.angle_beta   90.00
_cell.angle_gamma   90.00
#
_symmetry.space_group_name_H-M   'P 1'
#
loop_
_entity.id
_entity.type
_entity.pdbx_description
1 polymer ?
#
loop_
_entity_poly.entity_id
_entity_poly.type
_entity_poly.pdbx_seq_one_letter_code
_entity_poly.pdbx_strand_id
1 'polypeptide(L)'
;MTFREEWPPALAGLRWAWAFYRRHALLVIGLSLIPSAQRLVVVNWEGALPSGLATASEVLVMAVRVLLVVLLWRLAVPRGQARGANVGPFVTAHWPRLVLHGLLLVLATVIFGNGLEALGDLLSESAGQTYLAVLLFVKNPTIIAFTLVWVVGMVREMFLCRPRVPAQTVA
;
A
#
# COMPACT_ATOMS: atom_id res chain seq x y z
N MET A 1 -25.09 -8.02 -17.27
CA MET A 1 -23.67 -8.28 -17.57
C MET A 1 -22.93 -8.54 -16.28
N THR A 2 -22.72 -9.82 -15.97
CA THR A 2 -22.14 -10.34 -14.74
C THR A 2 -20.61 -10.35 -14.82
N PHE A 3 -19.97 -9.28 -14.34
CA PHE A 3 -18.50 -9.13 -14.20
C PHE A 3 -17.92 -10.04 -13.09
N ARG A 4 -18.38 -11.29 -12.97
CA ARG A 4 -18.14 -12.16 -11.80
C ARG A 4 -17.14 -13.29 -12.02
N GLU A 5 -16.76 -13.57 -13.25
CA GLU A 5 -15.87 -14.68 -13.63
C GLU A 5 -14.87 -14.06 -14.62
N GLU A 6 -13.62 -13.78 -14.24
CA GLU A 6 -12.45 -14.56 -14.70
C GLU A 6 -11.15 -14.05 -14.02
N TRP A 7 -11.22 -13.50 -12.80
CA TRP A 7 -9.98 -13.12 -12.12
C TRP A 7 -9.31 -14.38 -11.57
N PRO A 8 -8.06 -14.70 -11.95
CA PRO A 8 -7.35 -15.83 -11.37
C PRO A 8 -7.33 -15.69 -9.85
N PRO A 9 -7.43 -16.80 -9.08
CA PRO A 9 -7.43 -16.78 -7.61
C PRO A 9 -6.29 -15.94 -7.01
N ALA A 10 -5.19 -15.85 -7.75
CA ALA A 10 -4.01 -15.05 -7.45
C ALA A 10 -4.30 -13.54 -7.25
N LEU A 11 -5.31 -12.98 -7.93
CA LEU A 11 -5.66 -11.56 -7.90
C LEU A 11 -6.81 -11.21 -6.95
N ALA A 12 -7.36 -12.20 -6.24
CA ALA A 12 -8.42 -11.98 -5.26
C ALA A 12 -8.04 -10.94 -4.20
N GLY A 13 -6.77 -10.92 -3.79
CA GLY A 13 -6.22 -9.95 -2.84
C GLY A 13 -6.23 -8.51 -3.38
N LEU A 14 -5.88 -8.31 -4.65
CA LEU A 14 -5.93 -6.99 -5.29
C LEU A 14 -7.38 -6.50 -5.43
N ARG A 15 -8.31 -7.38 -5.77
CA ARG A 15 -9.74 -7.03 -5.87
C ARG A 15 -10.30 -6.58 -4.51
N TRP A 16 -9.93 -7.28 -3.44
CA TRP A 16 -10.31 -6.87 -2.08
C TRP A 16 -9.70 -5.52 -1.74
N ALA A 17 -8.40 -5.32 -2.01
CA ALA A 17 -7.72 -4.07 -1.74
C ALA A 17 -8.37 -2.90 -2.50
N TRP A 18 -8.76 -3.10 -3.76
CA TRP A 18 -9.47 -2.12 -4.57
C TRP A 18 -10.85 -1.77 -4.03
N ALA A 19 -11.65 -2.78 -3.69
CA ALA A 19 -12.97 -2.55 -3.11
C ALA A 19 -12.86 -1.83 -1.75
N PHE A 20 -11.89 -2.20 -0.93
CA PHE A 20 -11.62 -1.57 0.37
C PHE A 20 -11.16 -0.12 0.20
N TYR A 21 -10.18 0.13 -0.69
CA TYR A 21 -9.66 1.45 -1.00
C TYR A 21 -10.80 2.38 -1.45
N ARG A 22 -11.65 1.93 -2.39
CA ARG A 22 -12.80 2.73 -2.86
C ARG A 22 -13.79 3.05 -1.75
N ARG A 23 -14.06 2.09 -0.86
CA ARG A 23 -14.98 2.28 0.28
C ARG A 23 -14.45 3.28 1.30
N HIS A 24 -13.12 3.35 1.48
CA HIS A 24 -12.45 4.20 2.46
C HIS A 24 -11.64 5.34 1.82
N ALA A 25 -11.94 5.69 0.56
CA ALA A 25 -11.12 6.59 -0.25
C ALA A 25 -10.91 7.94 0.42
N LEU A 26 -11.94 8.50 1.07
CA LEU A 26 -11.85 9.78 1.76
C LEU A 26 -10.79 9.76 2.88
N LEU A 27 -10.78 8.71 3.69
CA LEU A 27 -9.81 8.56 4.79
C LEU A 27 -8.41 8.32 4.24
N VAL A 28 -8.29 7.43 3.27
CA VAL A 28 -7.01 7.01 2.69
C VAL A 28 -6.34 8.15 1.94
N ILE A 29 -7.09 8.79 1.02
CA ILE A 29 -6.61 9.96 0.27
C ILE A 29 -6.35 11.11 1.24
N GLY A 30 -7.28 11.40 2.16
CA GLY A 30 -7.15 12.51 3.11
C GLY A 30 -5.88 12.43 3.95
N LEU A 31 -5.59 11.27 4.55
CA LEU A 31 -4.35 11.08 5.32
C LEU A 31 -3.11 11.07 4.42
N SER A 32 -3.18 10.48 3.22
CA SER A 32 -2.06 10.46 2.29
C SER A 32 -1.78 11.80 1.60
N LEU A 33 -2.67 12.78 1.67
CA LEU A 33 -2.40 14.15 1.21
C LEU A 33 -1.39 14.88 2.10
N ILE A 34 -1.29 14.52 3.39
CA ILE A 34 -0.31 15.11 4.31
C ILE A 34 1.13 14.86 3.81
N PRO A 35 1.55 13.59 3.55
CA PRO A 35 2.87 13.34 2.96
C PRO A 35 3.01 13.86 1.54
N SER A 36 1.93 13.96 0.75
CA SER A 36 2.00 14.64 -0.56
C SER A 36 2.39 16.10 -0.43
N ALA A 37 1.73 16.83 0.48
CA ALA A 37 2.00 18.24 0.72
C ALA A 37 3.42 18.44 1.26
N GLN A 38 3.84 17.61 2.22
CA GLN A 38 5.21 17.64 2.75
C GLN A 38 6.24 17.42 1.63
N ARG A 39 6.01 16.43 0.75
CA ARG A 39 6.95 16.13 -0.32
C ARG A 39 7.02 17.26 -1.35
N LEU A 40 5.89 17.88 -1.66
CA LEU A 40 5.83 19.05 -2.53
C LEU A 40 6.60 20.24 -1.92
N VAL A 41 6.49 20.45 -0.61
CA VAL A 41 7.25 21.51 0.08
C VAL A 41 8.75 21.19 0.08
N VAL A 42 9.15 19.96 0.39
CA VAL A 42 10.58 19.60 0.43
C VAL A 42 11.22 19.70 -0.96
N VAL A 43 10.56 19.23 -2.02
CA VAL A 43 11.12 19.28 -3.39
C VAL A 43 11.23 20.71 -3.95
N ASN A 44 10.33 21.62 -3.55
CA ASN A 44 10.37 23.00 -4.02
C ASN A 44 11.29 23.91 -3.18
N TRP A 45 11.55 23.56 -1.91
CA TRP A 45 12.32 24.40 -0.97
C TRP A 45 13.51 23.66 -0.32
N GLU A 46 14.07 22.66 -0.99
CA GLU A 46 15.10 21.76 -0.47
C GLU A 46 16.33 22.49 0.10
N GLY A 47 16.69 23.65 -0.45
CA GLY A 47 17.81 24.50 0.03
C GLY A 47 17.43 25.62 1.02
N ALA A 48 16.15 25.85 1.27
CA ALA A 48 15.66 26.95 2.12
C ALA A 48 15.07 26.48 3.46
N LEU A 49 14.84 25.17 3.61
CA LEU A 49 14.26 24.59 4.82
C LEU A 49 15.35 24.36 5.88
N PRO A 50 15.15 24.87 7.12
CA PRO A 50 16.01 24.50 8.25
C PRO A 50 16.02 22.98 8.44
N SER A 51 17.20 22.40 8.68
CA SER A 51 17.38 20.94 8.82
C SER A 51 16.44 20.32 9.87
N GLY A 52 16.23 21.00 11.00
CA GLY A 52 15.29 20.55 12.03
C GLY A 52 13.83 20.48 11.56
N LEU A 53 13.41 21.39 10.68
CA LEU A 53 12.05 21.39 10.12
C LEU A 53 11.89 20.26 9.09
N ALA A 54 12.92 20.00 8.28
CA ALA A 54 12.94 18.87 7.36
C ALA A 54 12.78 17.54 8.13
N THR A 55 13.60 17.30 9.15
CA THR A 55 13.51 16.08 9.99
C THR A 55 12.16 15.97 10.71
N ALA A 56 11.66 17.05 11.29
CA ALA A 56 10.35 17.03 11.96
C ALA A 56 9.22 16.67 10.98
N SER A 57 9.28 17.17 9.75
CA SER A 57 8.32 16.85 8.70
C SER A 57 8.37 15.39 8.27
N GLU A 58 9.56 14.77 8.23
CA GLU A 58 9.72 13.34 7.95
C GLU A 58 9.13 12.47 9.07
N VAL A 59 9.38 12.84 10.33
CA VAL A 59 8.79 12.17 11.49
C VAL A 59 7.26 12.25 11.44
N LEU A 60 6.70 13.41 11.09
CA LEU A 60 5.26 13.58 10.91
C LEU A 60 4.72 12.68 9.80
N VAL A 61 5.39 12.61 8.64
CA VAL A 61 5.02 11.72 7.54
C VAL A 61 5.00 10.26 7.98
N MET A 62 6.02 9.83 8.72
CA MET A 62 6.08 8.48 9.26
C MET A 62 4.96 8.21 10.26
N ALA A 63 4.68 9.14 11.17
CA ALA A 63 3.57 9.03 12.11
C ALA A 63 2.21 8.92 11.40
N VAL A 64 1.98 9.71 10.35
CA VAL A 64 0.75 9.63 9.53
C VAL A 64 0.63 8.29 8.82
N ARG A 65 1.73 7.75 8.27
CA ARG A 65 1.72 6.42 7.63
C ARG A 65 1.41 5.32 8.63
N VAL A 66 2.02 5.35 9.82
CA VAL A 66 1.73 4.40 10.89
C VAL A 66 0.26 4.51 11.31
N LEU A 67 -0.25 5.73 11.51
CA LEU A 67 -1.65 5.98 11.82
C LEU A 67 -2.58 5.40 10.74
N LEU A 68 -2.29 5.65 9.46
CA LEU A 68 -3.06 5.10 8.35
C LEU A 68 -3.08 3.57 8.41
N VAL A 69 -1.93 2.91 8.58
CA VAL A 69 -1.85 1.45 8.70
C VAL A 69 -2.68 0.94 9.88
N VAL A 70 -2.60 1.59 11.04
CA VAL A 70 -3.38 1.23 12.23
C VAL A 70 -4.89 1.37 11.99
N LEU A 71 -5.32 2.45 11.34
CA LEU A 71 -6.73 2.68 11.01
C LEU A 71 -7.22 1.66 9.98
N LEU A 72 -6.44 1.41 8.92
CA LEU A 72 -6.73 0.38 7.91
C LEU A 72 -6.88 -0.98 8.57
N TRP A 73 -5.96 -1.36 9.46
CA TRP A 73 -6.00 -2.62 10.18
C TRP A 73 -7.27 -2.73 11.05
N ARG A 74 -7.59 -1.69 11.83
CA ARG A 74 -8.79 -1.66 12.67
C ARG A 74 -10.09 -1.76 11.88
N LEU A 75 -10.13 -1.17 10.68
CA LEU A 75 -11.28 -1.26 9.78
C LEU A 75 -11.35 -2.62 9.08
N ALA A 76 -10.21 -3.22 8.74
CA ALA A 76 -10.13 -4.48 8.02
C ALA A 76 -10.34 -5.71 8.93
N VAL A 77 -10.02 -5.61 10.22
CA VAL A 77 -10.08 -6.72 11.18
C VAL A 77 -11.04 -6.38 12.33
N PRO A 78 -12.25 -7.00 12.36
CA PRO A 78 -13.20 -6.82 13.46
C PRO A 78 -12.61 -7.27 14.81
N ARG A 79 -12.93 -6.54 15.89
CA ARG A 79 -12.48 -6.86 17.25
C ARG A 79 -12.85 -8.30 17.62
N GLY A 80 -11.88 -9.08 18.12
CA GLY A 80 -12.06 -10.47 18.53
C GLY A 80 -11.89 -11.53 17.43
N GLN A 81 -11.66 -11.14 16.17
CA GLN A 81 -11.42 -12.08 15.06
C GLN A 81 -9.95 -12.38 14.77
N ALA A 82 -9.01 -11.62 15.34
CA ALA A 82 -7.58 -11.95 15.31
C ALA A 82 -7.28 -13.12 16.27
N ARG A 83 -7.88 -14.28 16.00
CA ARG A 83 -7.72 -15.49 16.80
C ARG A 83 -6.73 -16.43 16.12
N GLY A 84 -5.54 -16.49 16.70
CA GLY A 84 -4.50 -17.46 16.35
C GLY A 84 -3.64 -16.99 15.18
N ALA A 85 -2.40 -16.60 15.48
CA ALA A 85 -1.39 -16.32 14.48
C ALA A 85 -1.04 -17.61 13.72
N ASN A 86 -1.85 -17.99 12.72
CA ASN A 86 -1.59 -19.09 11.80
C ASN A 86 -0.65 -18.68 10.67
N VAL A 87 0.24 -17.73 10.94
CA VAL A 87 1.14 -17.15 9.94
C VAL A 87 2.05 -18.23 9.34
N GLY A 88 2.64 -19.09 10.18
CA GLY A 88 3.51 -20.18 9.72
C GLY A 88 2.81 -21.16 8.77
N PRO A 89 1.71 -21.82 9.19
CA PRO A 89 0.96 -22.75 8.34
C PRO A 89 0.37 -22.10 7.07
N PHE A 90 -0.02 -20.83 7.14
CA PHE A 90 -0.51 -20.11 5.98
C PHE A 90 0.61 -19.84 4.97
N VAL A 91 1.77 -19.38 5.45
CA VAL A 91 2.94 -19.10 4.63
C VAL A 91 3.38 -20.38 3.92
N THR A 92 3.49 -21.52 4.60
CA THR A 92 3.89 -22.78 3.96
C THR A 92 2.87 -23.26 2.93
N ALA A 93 1.57 -23.11 3.21
CA ALA A 93 0.51 -23.54 2.29
C ALA A 93 0.30 -22.59 1.09
N HIS A 94 0.63 -21.31 1.22
CA HIS A 94 0.33 -20.27 0.21
C HIS A 94 1.56 -19.46 -0.23
N TRP A 95 2.78 -19.98 -0.01
CA TRP A 95 4.03 -19.28 -0.36
C TRP A 95 4.09 -18.81 -1.82
N PRO A 96 3.57 -19.54 -2.85
CA PRO A 96 3.65 -19.05 -4.23
C PRO A 96 2.83 -17.78 -4.44
N ARG A 97 1.71 -17.65 -3.73
CA ARG A 97 0.85 -16.46 -3.76
C ARG A 97 1.53 -15.28 -3.05
N LEU A 98 2.26 -15.53 -1.96
CA LEU A 98 3.04 -14.50 -1.29
C LEU A 98 4.20 -14.02 -2.16
N VAL A 99 4.90 -14.93 -2.85
CA VAL A 99 5.94 -14.59 -3.82
C VAL A 99 5.37 -13.75 -4.95
N LEU A 100 4.22 -14.14 -5.52
CA LEU A 100 3.58 -13.33 -6.57
C LEU A 100 3.23 -11.92 -6.08
N HIS A 101 2.66 -11.79 -4.89
CA HIS A 101 2.36 -10.47 -4.34
C HIS A 101 3.63 -9.66 -4.07
N GLY A 102 4.69 -10.29 -3.55
CA GLY A 102 6.01 -9.66 -3.39
C GLY A 102 6.60 -9.20 -4.72
N LEU A 103 6.55 -10.04 -5.75
CA LEU A 103 6.99 -9.71 -7.11
C LEU A 103 6.20 -8.54 -7.69
N LEU A 104 4.87 -8.53 -7.52
CA LEU A 104 4.02 -7.44 -7.98
C LEU A 104 4.30 -6.13 -7.21
N LEU A 105 4.64 -6.19 -5.92
CA LEU A 105 5.07 -5.03 -5.13
C LEU A 105 6.43 -4.49 -5.58
N VAL A 106 7.39 -5.38 -5.85
CA VAL A 106 8.69 -5.00 -6.43
C VAL A 106 8.48 -4.36 -7.80
N LEU A 107 7.68 -4.98 -8.66
CA LEU A 107 7.37 -4.47 -9.98
C LEU A 107 6.70 -3.09 -9.90
N ALA A 108 5.71 -2.91 -9.01
CA ALA A 108 5.09 -1.62 -8.77
C ALA A 108 6.12 -0.58 -8.28
N THR A 109 7.04 -0.97 -7.41
CA THR A 109 8.11 -0.08 -6.93
C THR A 109 9.07 0.31 -8.05
N VAL A 110 9.45 -0.63 -8.91
CA VAL A 110 10.33 -0.35 -10.05
C VAL A 110 9.65 0.55 -11.07
N ILE A 111 8.41 0.24 -11.47
CA ILE A 111 7.67 1.02 -12.47
C ILE A 111 7.37 2.41 -11.95
N PHE A 112 6.76 2.47 -10.76
CA PHE A 112 6.28 3.74 -10.24
C PHE A 112 7.39 4.51 -9.57
N GLY A 113 8.25 3.91 -8.76
CA GLY A 113 9.40 4.59 -8.17
C GLY A 113 10.39 5.04 -9.25
N ASN A 114 11.10 4.09 -9.85
CA ASN A 114 12.24 4.42 -10.71
C ASN A 114 11.82 4.82 -12.13
N GLY A 115 10.87 4.10 -12.72
CA GLY A 115 10.49 4.29 -14.12
C GLY A 115 9.85 5.65 -14.38
N LEU A 116 8.86 6.04 -13.57
CA LEU A 116 8.22 7.35 -13.73
C LEU A 116 9.14 8.49 -13.31
N GLU A 117 10.02 8.32 -12.32
CA GLU A 117 10.94 9.39 -11.93
C GLU A 117 11.98 9.66 -13.01
N ALA A 118 12.50 8.61 -13.66
CA ALA A 118 13.42 8.73 -14.78
C ALA A 118 12.85 9.49 -16.00
N LEU A 119 11.52 9.55 -16.15
CA LEU A 119 10.89 10.38 -17.18
C LEU A 119 11.05 11.88 -16.89
N GLY A 120 11.20 12.27 -15.62
CA GLY A 120 11.46 13.65 -15.23
C GLY A 120 12.84 14.12 -15.66
N ASP A 121 13.84 13.22 -15.65
CA ASP A 121 15.22 13.51 -16.04
C ASP A 121 15.39 13.78 -17.54
N LEU A 122 14.40 13.37 -18.35
CA LEU A 122 14.37 13.62 -19.80
C LEU A 122 13.81 15.01 -20.13
N LEU A 123 13.27 15.73 -19.14
CA LEU A 123 12.65 17.05 -19.32
C LEU A 123 13.65 18.17 -19.02
N SER A 124 13.34 19.39 -19.46
CA SER A 124 14.09 20.58 -19.03
C SER A 124 14.01 20.74 -17.51
N GLU A 125 15.02 21.38 -16.90
CA GLU A 125 15.15 21.50 -15.44
C GLU A 125 13.86 22.02 -14.74
N SER A 126 13.21 23.04 -15.32
CA SER A 126 11.95 23.59 -14.80
C SER A 126 10.75 22.66 -14.98
N ALA A 127 10.68 21.95 -16.11
CA ALA A 127 9.60 21.01 -16.40
C ALA A 127 9.77 19.70 -15.60
N GLY A 128 11.00 19.24 -15.40
CA GLY A 128 11.37 18.07 -14.59
C GLY A 128 11.01 18.27 -13.13
N GLN A 129 11.33 19.43 -12.54
CA GLN A 129 10.97 19.74 -11.16
C GLN A 129 9.44 19.77 -10.95
N THR A 130 8.72 20.42 -11.87
CA THR A 130 7.24 20.47 -11.83
C THR A 130 6.63 19.08 -12.00
N TYR A 131 7.13 18.30 -12.96
CA TYR A 131 6.71 16.92 -13.19
C TYR A 131 6.93 16.06 -11.95
N LEU A 132 8.12 16.11 -11.35
CA LEU A 132 8.45 15.35 -10.16
C LEU A 132 7.56 15.73 -8.97
N ALA A 133 7.31 17.02 -8.76
CA ALA A 133 6.42 17.50 -7.70
C ALA A 133 4.99 16.98 -7.88
N VAL A 134 4.43 17.07 -9.08
CA VAL A 134 3.08 16.56 -9.39
C VAL A 134 3.04 15.04 -9.27
N LEU A 135 4.05 14.35 -9.80
CA LEU A 135 4.17 12.90 -9.76
C LEU A 135 4.18 12.41 -8.30
N LEU A 136 5.01 13.00 -7.45
CA LEU A 136 5.09 12.65 -6.02
C LEU A 136 3.80 13.00 -5.28
N PHE A 137 3.17 14.13 -5.61
CA PHE A 137 1.89 14.54 -5.04
C PHE A 137 0.78 13.52 -5.34
N VAL A 138 0.71 13.02 -6.59
CA VAL A 138 -0.31 12.06 -7.05
C VAL A 138 -0.01 10.64 -6.58
N LYS A 139 1.27 10.22 -6.60
CA LYS A 139 1.70 8.86 -6.22
C LYS A 139 1.35 8.50 -4.77
N ASN A 140 1.50 9.46 -3.86
CA ASN A 140 1.27 9.24 -2.43
C ASN A 140 -0.17 8.79 -2.09
N PRO A 141 -1.24 9.51 -2.51
CA PRO A 141 -2.61 9.13 -2.23
C PRO A 141 -3.09 7.98 -3.10
N THR A 142 -2.47 7.72 -4.25
CA THR A 142 -2.88 6.65 -5.15
C THR A 142 -2.08 5.37 -4.90
N ILE A 143 -0.82 5.35 -5.33
CA ILE A 143 0.02 4.16 -5.40
C ILE A 143 0.46 3.73 -4.01
N ILE A 144 1.05 4.63 -3.23
CA ILE A 144 1.56 4.28 -1.89
C ILE A 144 0.40 3.89 -0.99
N ALA A 145 -0.68 4.67 -1.00
CA ALA A 145 -1.85 4.39 -0.19
C ALA A 145 -2.53 3.06 -0.59
N PHE A 146 -2.68 2.78 -1.88
CA PHE A 146 -3.21 1.51 -2.36
C PHE A 146 -2.31 0.33 -1.97
N THR A 147 -0.99 0.49 -2.08
CA THR A 147 -0.01 -0.51 -1.63
C THR A 147 -0.17 -0.82 -0.15
N LEU A 148 -0.35 0.19 0.71
CA LEU A 148 -0.59 -0.02 2.14
C LEU A 148 -1.89 -0.80 2.39
N VAL A 149 -2.97 -0.47 1.68
CA VAL A 149 -4.24 -1.20 1.76
C VAL A 149 -4.06 -2.66 1.33
N TRP A 150 -3.33 -2.89 0.24
CA TRP A 150 -3.07 -4.24 -0.27
C TRP A 150 -2.21 -5.05 0.69
N VAL A 151 -1.15 -4.49 1.26
CA VAL A 151 -0.33 -5.14 2.30
C VAL A 151 -1.19 -5.49 3.53
N VAL A 152 -2.03 -4.57 4.00
CA VAL A 152 -2.98 -4.85 5.10
C VAL A 152 -3.92 -5.99 4.75
N GLY A 153 -4.41 -6.05 3.51
CA GLY A 153 -5.24 -7.15 3.01
C GLY A 153 -4.52 -8.49 3.02
N MET A 154 -3.27 -8.54 2.57
CA MET A 154 -2.44 -9.75 2.60
C MET A 154 -2.21 -10.23 4.03
N VAL A 155 -1.79 -9.33 4.92
CA VAL A 155 -1.58 -9.66 6.33
C VAL A 155 -2.89 -10.14 6.95
N ARG A 156 -4.01 -9.47 6.69
CA ARG A 156 -5.34 -9.90 7.13
C ARG A 156 -5.67 -11.33 6.67
N GLU A 157 -5.39 -11.70 5.43
CA GLU A 157 -5.60 -13.07 4.96
C GLU A 157 -4.80 -14.08 5.79
N MET A 158 -3.53 -13.78 6.11
CA MET A 158 -2.69 -14.64 6.97
C MET A 158 -3.27 -14.84 8.37
N PHE A 159 -3.86 -13.79 8.96
CA PHE A 159 -4.42 -13.85 10.32
C PHE A 159 -5.83 -14.46 10.38
N LEU A 160 -6.59 -14.42 9.29
CA LEU A 160 -7.98 -14.88 9.27
C LEU A 160 -8.18 -16.23 8.56
N CYS A 161 -7.18 -16.74 7.83
CA CYS A 161 -7.27 -18.06 7.23
C CYS A 161 -7.29 -19.16 8.31
N ARG A 162 -8.38 -19.93 8.35
CA ARG A 162 -8.45 -21.16 9.14
C ARG A 162 -7.73 -22.28 8.38
N PRO A 163 -6.95 -23.14 9.05
CA PRO A 163 -6.47 -24.36 8.44
C PRO A 163 -7.68 -25.19 7.99
N ARG A 164 -7.65 -25.72 6.76
CA ARG A 164 -8.56 -26.81 6.40
C ARG A 164 -8.18 -27.99 7.30
N VAL A 165 -9.01 -28.29 8.28
CA VAL A 165 -8.93 -29.58 8.98
C VAL A 165 -9.18 -30.63 7.91
N PRO A 166 -8.21 -31.52 7.59
CA PRO A 166 -8.48 -32.62 6.67
C PRO A 166 -9.66 -33.39 7.24
N ALA A 167 -10.70 -33.58 6.41
CA ALA A 167 -11.86 -34.36 6.80
C ALA A 167 -11.33 -35.68 7.37
N GLN A 168 -11.58 -35.91 8.66
CA GLN A 168 -11.26 -37.20 9.26
C GLN A 168 -12.08 -38.21 8.48
N THR A 169 -11.39 -39.01 7.66
CA THR A 169 -11.95 -40.19 7.03
C THR A 169 -12.34 -41.12 8.18
N VAL A 170 -13.62 -41.06 8.57
CA VAL A 170 -14.19 -42.02 9.51
C VAL A 170 -14.14 -43.36 8.78
N ALA A 171 -13.29 -44.25 9.28
CA ALA A 171 -13.12 -45.61 8.79
C ALA A 171 -14.33 -46.47 9.13
#